data_AF-A0A256H011-F1
#
_entry.id   AF-A0A256H011-F1
#
_cell.length_a   1.000
_cell.length_b   1.000
_cell.length_c   1.000
_cell.angle_alpha   90.00
_cell.angle_beta   90.00
_cell.angle_gamma   90.00
#
_symmetry.space_group_name_H-M   'P 1'
#
loop_
_entity.id
_entity.type
_entity.pdbx_description
1 polymer ?
#
loop_
_entity_poly.entity_id
_entity_poly.type
_entity_poly.pdbx_seq_one_letter_code
_entity_poly.pdbx_strand_id
1 'polypeptide(L)'
;MSKEENGTIEDVDLRPLVGLLAGVPERIIEGLTVEAIKKHRDLVEKAEILFQNLPTNAQGGIDGNDAAQIDYFAAAIEMHAQMSALTTLLKILGRTPKV
;
A
#
# COMPACT_ATOMS: atom_id res chain seq x y z
N MET A 1 -12.02 36.20 -14.78
CA MET A 1 -12.77 35.39 -13.80
C MET A 1 -12.15 34.00 -13.81
N SER A 2 -11.34 33.70 -12.81
CA SER A 2 -10.61 32.44 -12.69
C SER A 2 -11.50 31.39 -12.02
N LYS A 3 -11.71 30.26 -12.69
CA LYS A 3 -12.33 29.02 -12.19
C LYS A 3 -12.29 28.02 -13.37
N GLU A 4 -11.80 26.79 -13.30
CA GLU A 4 -11.60 25.87 -12.18
C GLU A 4 -10.40 24.95 -12.51
N GLU A 5 -9.41 24.85 -11.64
CA GLU A 5 -8.56 23.66 -11.60
C GLU A 5 -9.33 22.61 -10.80
N ASN A 6 -10.15 21.81 -11.49
CA ASN A 6 -10.63 20.55 -10.94
C ASN A 6 -9.95 19.45 -11.74
N GLY A 7 -8.66 19.22 -11.44
CA GLY A 7 -7.95 18.06 -11.94
C GLY A 7 -8.62 16.82 -11.36
N THR A 8 -9.48 16.18 -12.14
CA THR A 8 -10.14 14.95 -11.74
C THR A 8 -9.06 13.92 -11.41
N ILE A 9 -9.00 13.49 -10.16
CA ILE A 9 -8.19 12.34 -9.74
C ILE A 9 -8.91 11.08 -10.25
N GLU A 10 -8.91 10.87 -11.57
CA GLU A 10 -9.78 9.90 -12.25
C GLU A 10 -9.29 8.45 -12.11
N ASP A 11 -8.06 8.26 -11.66
CA ASP A 11 -7.43 6.95 -11.50
C ASP A 11 -6.85 6.82 -10.09
N VAL A 12 -7.66 6.58 -9.06
CA VAL A 12 -7.16 6.22 -7.72
C VAL A 12 -7.73 4.88 -7.29
N ASP A 13 -6.85 4.03 -6.75
CA ASP A 13 -7.19 2.68 -6.32
C ASP A 13 -8.22 2.69 -5.19
N LEU A 14 -8.09 3.65 -4.26
CA LEU A 14 -9.00 3.79 -3.11
C LEU A 14 -9.71 5.15 -3.11
N ARG A 15 -10.73 5.30 -3.96
CA ARG A 15 -11.63 6.48 -3.99
C ARG A 15 -12.09 6.99 -2.60
N PRO A 16 -12.39 6.13 -1.59
CA PRO A 16 -12.77 6.61 -0.27
C PRO A 16 -11.73 7.53 0.41
N LEU A 17 -10.44 7.38 0.11
CA LEU A 17 -9.40 8.23 0.70
C LEU A 17 -9.46 9.68 0.19
N VAL A 18 -9.94 9.90 -1.04
CA VAL A 18 -10.12 11.25 -1.60
C VAL A 18 -11.16 12.01 -0.78
N GLY A 19 -12.30 11.39 -0.50
CA GLY A 19 -13.35 11.98 0.32
C GLY A 19 -12.92 12.17 1.78
N LEU A 20 -12.24 11.17 2.36
CA LEU A 20 -11.76 11.22 3.74
C LEU A 20 -10.76 12.35 3.99
N LEU A 21 -9.90 12.64 3.01
CA LEU A 21 -8.82 13.62 3.13
C LEU A 21 -9.16 14.98 2.49
N ALA A 22 -10.39 15.16 2.01
CA ALA A 22 -10.83 16.43 1.43
C ALA A 22 -10.74 17.56 2.46
N GLY A 23 -10.00 18.63 2.11
CA GLY A 23 -9.79 19.79 2.99
C GLY A 23 -8.77 19.57 4.12
N VAL A 24 -8.13 18.41 4.20
CA VAL A 24 -7.03 18.16 5.15
C VAL A 24 -5.79 18.95 4.70
N PRO A 25 -5.05 19.62 5.61
CA PRO A 25 -3.85 20.35 5.24
C PRO A 25 -2.77 19.47 4.60
N GLU A 26 -2.10 19.96 3.56
CA GLU A 26 -1.08 19.20 2.81
C GLU A 26 0.01 18.61 3.72
N ARG A 27 0.49 19.37 4.73
CA ARG A 27 1.49 18.87 5.71
C ARG A 27 1.04 17.57 6.40
N ILE A 28 -0.25 17.45 6.71
CA ILE A 28 -0.79 16.25 7.36
C ILE A 28 -0.85 15.10 6.36
N ILE A 29 -1.29 15.37 5.13
CA ILE A 29 -1.31 14.36 4.05
C ILE A 29 0.12 13.87 3.77
N GLU A 30 1.11 14.75 3.69
CA GLU A 30 2.52 14.39 3.53
C GLU A 30 3.01 13.51 4.68
N GLY A 31 2.69 13.86 5.94
CA GLY A 31 3.01 13.02 7.09
C GLY A 31 2.40 11.62 7.01
N LEU A 32 1.13 11.52 6.63
CA LEU A 32 0.44 10.24 6.40
C LEU A 32 1.09 9.43 5.28
N THR A 33 1.48 10.08 4.19
CA THR A 33 2.16 9.43 3.07
C THR A 33 3.53 8.90 3.47
N VAL A 34 4.31 9.66 4.25
CA VAL A 34 5.62 9.20 4.78
C VAL A 34 5.45 7.96 5.67
N GLU A 35 4.49 7.97 6.59
CA GLU A 35 4.22 6.81 7.44
C GLU A 35 3.70 5.61 6.62
N ALA A 36 2.89 5.85 5.59
CA ALA A 36 2.46 4.81 4.67
C ALA A 36 3.63 4.20 3.87
N ILE A 37 4.63 5.00 3.46
CA ILE A 37 5.84 4.46 2.79
C ILE A 37 6.62 3.56 3.74
N LYS A 38 6.84 3.99 4.99
CA LYS A 38 7.56 3.18 6.00
C LYS A 38 6.82 1.87 6.25
N LYS A 39 5.50 1.95 6.51
CA LYS A 39 4.66 0.76 6.71
C LYS A 39 4.69 -0.18 5.50
N HIS A 40 4.70 0.35 4.28
CA HIS A 40 4.81 -0.47 3.07
C HIS A 40 6.11 -1.26 3.06
N ARG A 41 7.25 -0.61 3.37
CA ARG A 41 8.56 -1.26 3.44
C ARG A 41 8.58 -2.38 4.47
N ASP A 42 8.03 -2.15 5.66
CA ASP A 42 7.94 -3.18 6.72
C ASP A 42 7.09 -4.39 6.27
N LEU A 43 6.00 -4.14 5.54
CA LEU A 43 5.14 -5.20 5.00
C LEU A 43 5.82 -6.00 3.88
N VAL A 44 6.58 -5.34 3.01
CA VAL A 44 7.41 -6.00 1.99
C VAL A 44 8.44 -6.91 2.67
N GLU A 45 9.16 -6.40 3.67
CA GLU A 45 10.16 -7.18 4.41
C GLU A 45 9.52 -8.40 5.10
N LYS A 46 8.36 -8.22 5.76
CA LYS A 46 7.60 -9.31 6.38
C LYS A 46 7.20 -10.38 5.36
N ALA A 47 6.64 -9.99 4.20
CA ALA A 47 6.22 -10.92 3.17
C ALA A 47 7.42 -11.67 2.56
N GLU A 48 8.54 -10.99 2.36
CA GLU A 48 9.79 -11.58 1.86
C GLU A 48 10.35 -12.61 2.84
N ILE A 49 10.43 -12.29 4.13
CA ILE A 49 10.88 -13.22 5.17
C ILE A 49 10.01 -14.48 5.19
N LEU A 50 8.68 -14.33 5.10
CA LEU A 50 7.76 -15.47 5.07
C LEU A 50 7.96 -16.31 3.80
N PHE A 51 8.15 -15.68 2.65
CA PHE A 51 8.43 -16.37 1.39
C PHE A 51 9.72 -17.19 1.44
N GLN A 52 10.81 -16.60 1.95
CA GLN A 52 12.10 -17.27 2.06
C GLN A 52 12.08 -18.44 3.06
N ASN A 53 11.20 -18.38 4.06
CA ASN A 53 10.99 -19.46 5.03
C ASN A 53 10.00 -20.54 4.56
N LEU A 54 9.36 -20.39 3.39
CA LEU A 54 8.53 -21.46 2.83
C LEU A 54 9.39 -22.68 2.50
N PRO A 55 8.97 -23.89 2.91
CA PRO A 55 9.71 -25.09 2.56
C PRO A 55 9.73 -25.29 1.04
N THR A 56 10.81 -25.83 0.50
CA THR A 56 11.09 -25.90 -0.96
C THR A 56 10.00 -26.65 -1.75
N ASN A 57 9.26 -27.56 -1.10
CA ASN A 57 8.10 -28.26 -1.69
C ASN A 57 6.80 -27.43 -1.68
N ALA A 58 6.66 -26.47 -0.76
CA ALA A 58 5.50 -25.57 -0.64
C ALA A 58 5.54 -24.40 -1.62
N GLN A 59 6.66 -24.17 -2.31
CA GLN A 59 6.75 -23.18 -3.40
C GLN A 59 6.14 -23.70 -4.71
N GLY A 60 5.69 -24.98 -4.78
CA GLY A 60 5.20 -25.56 -6.03
C GLY A 60 4.42 -26.89 -5.99
N GLY A 61 3.96 -27.41 -4.85
CA GLY A 61 3.24 -28.70 -4.84
C GLY A 61 2.43 -29.02 -3.59
N ILE A 62 1.44 -29.89 -3.78
CA ILE A 62 0.24 -30.22 -2.99
C ILE A 62 0.52 -30.77 -1.56
N ASP A 63 1.80 -30.93 -1.17
CA ASP A 63 2.22 -31.51 0.11
C ASP A 63 3.00 -30.49 0.99
N GLY A 64 2.56 -29.23 0.98
CA GLY A 64 3.15 -28.14 1.74
C GLY A 64 2.47 -27.92 3.10
N ASN A 65 3.21 -27.33 4.05
CA ASN A 65 2.64 -26.87 5.32
C ASN A 65 1.65 -25.72 5.07
N ASP A 66 0.36 -26.03 4.97
CA ASP A 66 -0.73 -25.09 4.67
C ASP A 66 -0.66 -23.83 5.52
N ALA A 67 -0.29 -23.93 6.79
CA ALA A 67 -0.19 -22.79 7.69
C ALA A 67 0.87 -21.77 7.23
N ALA A 68 2.05 -22.23 6.83
CA ALA A 68 3.12 -21.35 6.36
C ALA A 68 2.76 -20.67 5.02
N GLN A 69 2.08 -21.39 4.13
CA GLN A 69 1.58 -20.82 2.88
C GLN A 69 0.50 -19.77 3.13
N ILE A 70 -0.45 -20.06 4.02
CA ILE A 70 -1.51 -19.12 4.42
C ILE A 70 -0.88 -17.85 5.01
N ASP A 71 0.10 -17.98 5.90
CA ASP A 71 0.79 -16.84 6.52
C ASP A 71 1.49 -15.96 5.48
N TYR A 72 2.20 -16.58 4.52
CA TYR A 72 2.81 -15.85 3.40
C TYR A 72 1.76 -15.11 2.57
N PHE A 73 0.70 -15.78 2.13
CA PHE A 73 -0.33 -15.15 1.30
C PHE A 73 -1.08 -14.05 2.06
N ALA A 74 -1.36 -14.24 3.35
CA ALA A 74 -1.96 -13.21 4.19
C ALA A 74 -1.06 -11.96 4.27
N ALA A 75 0.26 -12.13 4.45
CA ALA A 75 1.22 -11.03 4.45
C ALA A 75 1.31 -10.34 3.08
N ALA A 76 1.32 -11.10 1.98
CA ALA A 76 1.34 -10.55 0.63
C ALA A 76 0.05 -9.76 0.31
N ILE A 77 -1.12 -10.27 0.71
CA ILE A 77 -2.39 -9.55 0.59
C ILE A 77 -2.37 -8.25 1.40
N GLU A 78 -1.88 -8.29 2.64
CA GLU A 78 -1.74 -7.10 3.48
C GLU A 78 -0.83 -6.04 2.83
N MET A 79 0.32 -6.48 2.31
CA MET A 79 1.26 -5.63 1.57
C MET A 79 0.61 -4.97 0.35
N HIS A 80 -0.11 -5.73 -0.49
CA HIS A 80 -0.77 -5.19 -1.68
C HIS A 80 -1.95 -4.27 -1.36
N ALA A 81 -2.77 -4.63 -0.37
CA ALA A 81 -3.85 -3.76 0.09
C ALA A 81 -3.32 -2.41 0.62
N GLN A 82 -2.20 -2.45 1.35
CA GLN A 82 -1.55 -1.24 1.82
C GLN A 82 -0.90 -0.44 0.68
N MET A 83 -0.36 -1.11 -0.36
CA MET A 83 0.15 -0.43 -1.55
C MET A 83 -0.94 0.39 -2.26
N SER A 84 -2.17 -0.13 -2.39
CA SER A 84 -3.31 0.63 -2.94
C SER A 84 -3.63 1.90 -2.14
N ALA A 85 -3.42 1.88 -0.82
CA ALA A 85 -3.54 3.07 0.00
C ALA A 85 -2.39 4.05 -0.24
N LEU A 86 -1.15 3.55 -0.30
CA LEU A 86 0.03 4.37 -0.57
C LEU A 86 -0.02 5.04 -1.95
N THR A 87 -0.35 4.31 -3.00
CA THR A 87 -0.50 4.86 -4.36
C THR A 87 -1.56 5.95 -4.41
N THR A 88 -2.69 5.74 -3.72
CA THR A 88 -3.75 6.75 -3.62
C THR A 88 -3.27 8.00 -2.87
N LEU A 89 -2.55 7.84 -1.76
CA LEU A 89 -1.97 8.96 -1.01
C LEU A 89 -0.95 9.75 -1.83
N LEU A 90 -0.11 9.07 -2.63
CA LEU A 90 0.83 9.71 -3.55
C LEU A 90 0.11 10.49 -4.64
N LYS A 91 -0.98 9.95 -5.19
CA LYS A 91 -1.82 10.63 -6.18
C LYS A 91 -2.53 11.86 -5.58
N ILE A 92 -3.02 11.78 -4.35
CA ILE A 92 -3.61 12.93 -3.63
C ILE A 92 -2.55 14.00 -3.34
N LEU A 93 -1.34 13.61 -2.91
CA LEU A 93 -0.25 14.53 -2.61
C LEU A 93 0.38 15.13 -3.88
N GLY A 94 0.26 14.46 -5.02
CA GLY A 94 0.83 14.89 -6.31
C GLY A 94 2.34 14.72 -6.44
N ARG A 95 3.01 14.16 -5.44
CA ARG A 95 4.47 13.93 -5.40
C ARG A 95 4.85 12.81 -4.44
N THR A 96 6.04 12.26 -4.60
CA THR A 96 6.65 11.35 -3.62
C THR A 96 7.40 12.17 -2.56
N PRO A 97 7.01 12.10 -1.28
CA PRO A 97 7.73 12.82 -0.23
C PRO A 97 9.05 12.11 0.10
N LYS A 98 9.99 12.87 0.68
CA LYS A 98 11.24 12.31 1.18
C LYS A 98 10.97 11.54 2.47
N VAL A 99 11.51 10.32 2.55
CA VAL A 99 11.42 9.42 3.71
C VAL A 99 12.81 9.21 4.30
#